data_AF-A0A368RJN9-F1
#
_entry.id   AF-A0A368RJN9-F1
#
_cell.length_a   1.000
_cell.length_b   1.000
_cell.length_c   1.000
_cell.angle_alpha   90.00
_cell.angle_beta   90.00
_cell.angle_gamma   90.00
#
_symmetry.space_group_name_H-M   'P 1'
#
loop_
_entity.id
_entity.type
_entity.pdbx_description
1 polymer ?
#
loop_
_entity_poly.entity_id
_entity_poly.type
_entity_poly.pdbx_seq_one_letter_code
_entity_poly.pdbx_strand_id
1 'polypeptide(L)'
;MKEMEGSSGKQLIKEICPTCGDHDPKEHTWLMFPGSDIFARVPFHVAHTVLEKDQERLDIGSKKLQSFVKEKSLVIAEKGALAGRFGADTEILGGESVQGPDVKYQLG
;
A
#
# COMPACT_ATOMS: atom_id res chain seq x y z
N MET A 1 6.05 -19.30 33.61
CA MET A 1 7.02 -19.64 32.53
C MET A 1 8.31 -18.92 32.85
N LYS A 2 9.44 -19.63 32.80
CA LYS A 2 10.73 -19.16 33.31
C LYS A 2 11.32 -18.13 32.35
N GLU A 3 11.61 -16.94 32.87
CA GLU A 3 12.27 -15.87 32.13
C GLU A 3 13.69 -16.33 31.79
N MET A 4 14.02 -16.38 30.49
CA MET A 4 15.38 -16.61 30.01
C MET A 4 16.09 -15.27 30.02
N GLU A 5 16.62 -14.92 31.19
CA GLU A 5 17.47 -13.76 31.37
C GLU A 5 18.93 -14.13 31.03
N GLY A 6 19.47 -13.48 29.99
CA GLY A 6 20.86 -13.07 29.93
C GLY A 6 21.92 -14.11 29.53
N SER A 7 22.21 -14.21 28.24
CA SER A 7 23.61 -14.19 27.80
C SER A 7 23.87 -12.84 27.12
N SER A 8 24.30 -11.85 27.89
CA SER A 8 24.82 -10.59 27.35
C SER A 8 26.18 -10.88 26.70
N GLY A 9 26.13 -11.39 25.46
CA GLY A 9 27.27 -11.39 24.56
C GLY A 9 27.61 -9.94 24.25
N LYS A 10 28.85 -9.55 24.50
CA LYS A 10 29.39 -8.20 24.34
C LYS A 10 29.04 -7.62 22.96
N GLN A 11 28.01 -6.78 22.85
CA GLN A 11 27.74 -5.98 21.66
C GLN A 11 28.69 -4.78 21.67
N LEU A 12 29.87 -4.95 21.08
CA LEU A 12 30.90 -3.90 21.01
C LEU A 12 30.57 -2.78 19.98
N ILE A 13 29.45 -2.90 19.25
CA ILE A 13 28.90 -1.85 18.41
C ILE A 13 27.38 -1.91 18.57
N LYS A 14 26.78 -0.84 19.11
CA LYS A 14 25.33 -0.68 19.13
C LYS A 14 24.93 -0.25 17.71
N GLU A 15 24.35 -1.15 16.92
CA GLU A 15 23.77 -0.76 15.63
C GLU A 15 22.58 0.15 15.92
N ILE A 16 22.81 1.46 15.80
CA ILE A 16 21.77 2.47 15.96
C ILE A 16 20.96 2.48 14.67
N CYS A 17 19.70 2.09 14.76
CA CYS A 17 18.77 2.19 13.65
C CYS A 17 18.58 3.67 13.27
N PRO A 18 18.70 4.05 11.99
CA PRO A 18 18.48 5.44 11.57
C PRO A 18 17.04 5.91 11.82
N THR A 19 16.08 4.98 11.85
CA THR A 19 14.65 5.27 12.05
C THR A 19 14.25 5.25 13.53
N CYS A 20 14.73 4.26 14.31
CA CYS A 20 14.40 4.14 15.74
C CYS A 20 15.31 4.96 16.66
N GLY A 21 16.50 5.34 16.20
CA GLY A 21 17.52 5.96 17.05
C GLY A 21 17.97 5.03 18.20
N ASP A 22 18.28 5.64 19.34
CA ASP A 22 18.71 4.95 20.54
C ASP A 22 17.50 4.38 21.30
N HIS A 23 17.20 3.10 21.06
CA HIS A 23 16.09 2.39 21.69
C HIS A 23 16.59 1.36 22.70
N ASP A 24 15.74 0.95 23.65
CA ASP A 24 16.03 -0.14 24.58
C ASP A 24 15.86 -1.50 23.88
N PRO A 25 16.93 -2.29 23.67
CA PRO A 25 16.81 -3.61 23.05
C PRO A 25 16.01 -4.62 23.89
N LYS A 26 15.72 -4.31 25.17
CA LYS A 26 14.88 -5.14 26.05
C LYS A 26 13.40 -4.78 25.96
N GLU A 27 13.03 -3.70 25.29
CA GLU A 27 11.62 -3.37 25.07
C GLU A 27 11.01 -4.41 24.14
N HIS A 28 9.96 -5.09 24.61
CA HIS A 28 9.25 -6.10 23.84
C HIS A 28 7.88 -5.57 23.43
N THR A 29 7.46 -5.94 22.22
CA THR A 29 6.12 -5.68 21.69
C THR A 29 5.52 -6.98 21.16
N TRP A 30 4.21 -6.96 20.91
CA TRP A 30 3.51 -8.05 20.25
C TRP A 30 3.44 -7.78 18.75
N LEU A 31 3.90 -8.74 17.96
CA LEU A 31 3.79 -8.71 16.50
C LEU A 31 2.91 -9.85 16.04
N MET A 32 1.94 -9.54 15.17
CA MET A 32 1.22 -10.54 14.39
C MET A 32 1.97 -10.74 13.07
N PHE A 33 2.37 -11.98 12.76
CA PHE A 33 3.09 -12.23 11.51
C PHE A 33 2.15 -12.13 10.30
N PRO A 34 2.46 -11.29 9.29
CA PRO A 34 1.63 -11.13 8.10
C PRO A 34 1.34 -12.47 7.42
N GLY A 35 0.07 -12.72 7.10
CA GLY A 35 -0.36 -13.97 6.46
C GLY A 35 -0.50 -15.17 7.41
N SER A 36 -0.49 -14.94 8.73
CA SER A 36 -0.74 -15.96 9.75
C SER A 36 -1.60 -15.42 10.89
N ASP A 37 -2.16 -16.32 11.70
CA ASP A 37 -2.89 -15.99 12.92
C ASP A 37 -2.01 -16.07 14.18
N ILE A 38 -0.68 -15.92 14.01
CA ILE A 38 0.30 -16.12 15.08
C ILE A 38 0.76 -14.78 15.64
N PHE A 39 0.66 -14.63 16.96
CA PHE A 39 1.23 -13.52 17.72
C PHE A 39 2.50 -13.97 18.45
N ALA A 40 3.57 -13.19 18.34
CA ALA A 40 4.80 -13.42 19.08
C ALA A 40 5.23 -12.17 19.83
N ARG A 41 5.75 -12.37 21.04
CA ARG A 41 6.44 -11.33 21.79
C ARG A 41 7.86 -11.22 21.25
N VAL A 42 8.17 -10.10 20.61
CA VAL A 42 9.45 -9.84 19.95
C VAL A 42 10.03 -8.52 20.46
N PRO A 43 11.36 -8.30 20.38
CA PRO A 43 11.92 -6.99 20.63
C PRO A 43 11.32 -5.93 19.69
N PHE A 44 11.14 -4.70 20.18
CA PHE A 44 10.55 -3.60 19.42
C PHE A 44 11.21 -3.40 18.06
N HIS A 45 12.54 -3.38 18.02
CA HIS A 45 13.28 -3.13 16.79
C HIS A 45 13.07 -4.22 15.74
N VAL A 46 12.87 -5.48 16.17
CA VAL A 46 12.53 -6.58 15.26
C VAL A 46 11.16 -6.31 14.61
N ALA A 47 10.15 -5.93 15.41
CA ALA A 47 8.84 -5.58 14.89
C ALA A 47 8.92 -4.40 13.91
N HIS A 48 9.67 -3.35 14.26
CA HIS A 48 9.91 -2.20 13.40
C HIS A 48 10.54 -2.61 12.05
N THR A 49 11.62 -3.39 12.05
CA THR A 49 12.28 -3.83 10.80
C THR A 49 11.36 -4.67 9.90
N VAL A 50 10.49 -5.50 10.49
CA VAL A 50 9.49 -6.26 9.72
C VAL A 50 8.51 -5.29 9.05
N LEU A 51 7.97 -4.33 9.81
CA LEU A 51 7.03 -3.33 9.29
C LEU A 51 7.65 -2.44 8.22
N GLU A 52 8.91 -2.03 8.38
CA GLU A 52 9.63 -1.19 7.43
C GLU A 52 9.82 -1.91 6.07
N LYS A 53 10.21 -3.19 6.09
CA LYS A 53 10.31 -4.02 4.89
C LYS A 53 8.95 -4.25 4.21
N ASP A 54 7.91 -4.43 5.01
CA ASP A 54 6.55 -4.59 4.47
C ASP A 54 6.06 -3.30 3.82
N GLN A 55 6.36 -2.14 4.40
CA GLN A 55 6.06 -0.84 3.79
C GLN A 55 6.75 -0.69 2.44
N GLU A 56 8.05 -1.00 2.34
CA GLU A 56 8.79 -0.95 1.08
C GLU A 56 8.15 -1.84 0.00
N ARG A 57 7.78 -3.07 0.37
CA ARG A 57 7.13 -4.03 -0.53
C ARG A 57 5.75 -3.53 -1.00
N LEU A 58 4.96 -2.93 -0.10
CA LEU A 58 3.66 -2.34 -0.44
C LEU A 58 3.82 -1.15 -1.40
N ASP A 59 4.82 -0.31 -1.19
CA ASP A 59 5.11 0.83 -2.06
C ASP A 59 5.46 0.40 -3.49
N ILE A 60 6.28 -0.66 -3.62
CA ILE A 60 6.60 -1.26 -4.93
C ILE A 60 5.32 -1.79 -5.59
N GLY A 61 4.50 -2.52 -4.85
CA GLY A 61 3.22 -3.05 -5.33
C GLY A 61 2.27 -1.93 -5.81
N SER A 62 2.17 -0.85 -5.04
CA SER A 62 1.34 0.31 -5.36
C SER A 62 1.79 1.01 -6.65
N LYS A 63 3.10 1.26 -6.79
CA LYS A 63 3.68 1.87 -8.01
C LYS A 63 3.43 1.00 -9.25
N LYS A 64 3.58 -0.33 -9.11
CA LYS A 64 3.31 -1.27 -10.20
C LYS A 64 1.83 -1.30 -10.58
N LEU A 65 0.94 -1.28 -9.60
CA LEU A 65 -0.50 -1.23 -9.85
C LEU A 65 -0.89 0.07 -10.56
N GLN A 66 -0.36 1.20 -10.09
CA GLN A 66 -0.60 2.50 -10.70
C GLN A 66 -0.13 2.54 -12.17
N SER A 67 1.06 2.00 -12.47
CA SER A 67 1.55 1.95 -13.85
C SER A 67 0.66 1.10 -14.74
N PHE A 68 0.23 -0.06 -14.25
CA PHE A 68 -0.68 -0.95 -14.97
C PHE A 68 -2.03 -0.28 -15.25
N VAL A 69 -2.62 0.38 -14.25
CA VAL A 69 -3.87 1.12 -14.41
C VAL A 69 -3.73 2.23 -15.44
N LYS A 70 -2.61 2.98 -15.43
CA LYS A 70 -2.34 4.04 -16.41
C LYS A 70 -2.22 3.48 -17.83
N GLU A 71 -1.48 2.40 -18.01
CA GLU A 71 -1.31 1.73 -19.30
C GLU A 71 -2.65 1.22 -19.85
N LYS A 72 -3.42 0.48 -19.03
CA LYS A 72 -4.72 -0.06 -19.46
C LYS A 72 -5.73 1.05 -19.75
N SER A 73 -5.74 2.10 -18.93
CA SER A 73 -6.57 3.29 -19.18
C SER A 73 -6.22 3.95 -20.51
N LEU A 74 -4.93 4.07 -20.85
CA LEU A 74 -4.49 4.60 -22.14
C LEU A 74 -4.98 3.74 -23.30
N VAL A 75 -4.81 2.42 -23.23
CA VAL A 75 -5.27 1.49 -24.28
C VAL A 75 -6.79 1.57 -24.46
N ILE A 76 -7.55 1.70 -23.37
CA ILE A 76 -9.01 1.89 -23.44
C ILE A 76 -9.34 3.24 -24.10
N ALA A 77 -8.64 4.31 -23.71
CA ALA A 77 -8.85 5.64 -24.29
C ALA A 77 -8.54 5.65 -25.80
N GLU A 78 -7.45 5.02 -26.23
CA GLU A 78 -7.09 4.89 -27.66
C GLU A 78 -8.12 4.05 -28.42
N LYS A 79 -8.53 2.89 -27.89
CA LYS A 79 -9.55 2.05 -28.52
C LYS A 79 -10.92 2.72 -28.55
N GLY A 80 -11.32 3.43 -27.50
CA GLY A 80 -12.55 4.23 -27.45
C GLY A 80 -12.52 5.40 -28.42
N ALA A 81 -11.38 6.10 -28.52
CA ALA A 81 -11.15 7.15 -29.51
C ALA A 81 -11.13 6.61 -30.95
N LEU A 82 -10.81 5.33 -31.17
CA LEU A 82 -10.93 4.63 -32.46
C LEU A 82 -12.35 4.08 -32.71
N ALA A 83 -13.08 3.70 -31.65
CA ALA A 83 -14.47 3.25 -31.75
C ALA A 83 -15.42 4.37 -32.22
N GLY A 84 -15.06 5.63 -31.98
CA GLY A 84 -15.74 6.80 -32.56
C GLY A 84 -15.45 7.06 -34.05
N ARG A 85 -14.77 6.15 -34.77
CA ARG A 85 -14.37 6.36 -36.18
C ARG A 85 -15.01 5.40 -37.17
N PHE A 86 -15.77 4.41 -36.72
CA PHE A 86 -16.64 3.60 -37.59
C PHE A 86 -18.03 4.24 -37.63
N GLY A 87 -18.09 5.37 -38.32
CA GLY A 87 -19.29 6.20 -38.46
C GLY A 87 -18.97 7.54 -39.12
N ALA A 88 -18.27 7.54 -40.25
CA ALA A 88 -18.74 8.40 -41.33
C ALA A 88 -20.19 7.94 -41.55
N ASP A 89 -21.25 8.65 -41.15
CA ASP A 89 -21.67 9.92 -41.73
C ASP A 89 -22.59 10.72 -40.78
N THR A 90 -22.10 11.20 -39.63
CA THR A 90 -22.90 12.17 -38.84
C THR A 90 -22.04 13.33 -38.36
N GLU A 91 -22.27 14.49 -38.97
CA GLU A 91 -21.91 15.80 -38.45
C GLU A 91 -22.42 15.92 -37.00
N ILE A 92 -21.53 15.94 -36.02
CA ILE A 92 -21.87 16.35 -34.66
C ILE A 92 -21.35 17.78 -34.48
N LEU A 93 -22.24 18.71 -34.78
CA LEU A 93 -22.21 20.07 -34.25
C LEU A 93 -22.24 20.00 -32.72
N GLY A 94 -21.36 20.77 -32.08
CA GLY A 94 -21.63 21.36 -30.76
C GLY A 94 -21.54 20.41 -29.57
N GLY A 95 -20.62 20.70 -28.65
CA GLY A 95 -20.66 20.10 -27.32
C GLY A 95 -21.94 20.46 -26.58
N GLU A 96 -22.58 19.46 -25.98
CA GLU A 96 -23.56 19.66 -24.92
C GLU A 96 -23.11 18.86 -23.69
N SER A 97 -22.94 19.58 -22.58
CA SER A 97 -22.77 19.01 -21.25
C SER A 97 -24.00 18.19 -20.90
N VAL A 98 -23.84 16.86 -20.86
CA VAL A 98 -24.87 15.97 -20.30
C VAL A 98 -24.86 16.14 -18.79
N GLN A 99 -25.85 16.87 -18.28
CA GLN A 99 -26.14 16.98 -16.86
C GLN A 99 -26.81 15.66 -16.43
N GLY A 100 -26.11 14.87 -15.61
CA GLY A 100 -26.62 13.59 -15.09
C GLY A 100 -27.86 13.80 -14.20
N PRO A 101 -28.75 12.79 -14.10
CA PRO A 101 -30.00 12.93 -13.36
C PRO A 101 -29.73 13.07 -11.85
N ASP A 102 -30.35 14.10 -11.26
CA ASP A 102 -30.35 14.38 -9.83
C ASP A 102 -31.22 13.33 -9.11
N VAL A 103 -30.59 12.29 -8.55
CA VAL A 103 -31.29 11.24 -7.81
C VAL A 103 -31.55 11.70 -6.39
N LYS A 104 -32.78 12.18 -6.13
CA LYS A 104 -33.28 12.42 -4.77
C LYS A 104 -33.67 11.10 -4.12
N TYR A 105 -32.91 10.69 -3.11
CA TYR A 105 -33.32 9.60 -2.21
C TYR A 105 -34.34 10.14 -1.20
N GLN A 106 -35.55 9.58 -1.18
CA GLN A 106 -36.48 9.74 -0.05
C GLN A 106 -36.15 8.66 0.98
N LEU A 107 -35.71 9.09 2.17
CA LEU A 107 -35.68 8.26 3.38
C LEU A 107 -37.11 8.18 3.91
N GLY A 108 -37.68 6.97 3.91
CA GLY A 108 -38.88 6.62 4.65
C GLY A 108 -38.57 6.26 6.09
#